data_AF-A0A484NE35-F1
#
_entry.id   AF-A0A484NE35-F1
#
_cell.length_a   1.000
_cell.length_b   1.000
_cell.length_c   1.000
_cell.angle_alpha   90.00
_cell.angle_beta   90.00
_cell.angle_gamma   90.00
#
_symmetry.space_group_name_H-M   'P 1'
#
loop_
_entity.id
_entity.type
_entity.pdbx_description
1 polymer ?
#
loop_
_entity_poly.entity_id
_entity_poly.type
_entity_poly.pdbx_seq_one_letter_code
_entity_poly.pdbx_strand_id
1 'polypeptide(L)'
;MPDTHTAAPPHTAAPPHTAAPPHTDAPPHTDALPHTAAPPHTDAPPHTAAPPHSDVPPLPSRDKNLQMENEIRSKRLTNSERQRIVEAILPYTKTKSGQYTAQKGAISKVAAQFNVSRRSVGEICSRARKQMQGGVAIDVNSQVRLKCGRKRKVIDIESIPNIPLAKRTSIRAMAAALGISKSTLHLCIKRGLVRSHSNAIKPYLTDANKLQRLQFCLNQIEPISIPSNPRFRSFHNVLHMDEKWFFMSKTSQKYYLTPNEMDPYRTCKSKRFITKGSEFQGFERGKERRNPIAGKRLEEGGGEV
;
A
#
# COMPACT_ATOMS: atom_id res chain seq x y z
N MET A 1 64.98 -32.60 -31.01
CA MET A 1 63.69 -33.27 -30.76
C MET A 1 63.21 -32.81 -29.40
N PRO A 2 61.94 -32.39 -29.28
CA PRO A 2 61.38 -31.07 -29.61
C PRO A 2 61.22 -30.23 -28.31
N ASP A 3 60.97 -28.92 -28.35
CA ASP A 3 59.60 -28.42 -28.36
C ASP A 3 59.50 -27.07 -29.09
N THR A 4 58.70 -27.12 -30.14
CA THR A 4 58.29 -26.02 -31.00
C THR A 4 57.35 -25.08 -30.25
N HIS A 5 57.73 -23.82 -30.12
CA HIS A 5 56.83 -22.75 -29.71
C HIS A 5 55.83 -22.46 -30.84
N THR A 6 54.61 -22.99 -30.71
CA THR A 6 53.48 -22.65 -31.58
C THR A 6 52.98 -21.24 -31.24
N ALA A 7 53.38 -20.26 -32.05
CA ALA A 7 52.82 -18.93 -32.04
C ALA A 7 51.39 -18.96 -32.61
N ALA A 8 50.42 -18.53 -31.80
CA ALA A 8 49.03 -18.37 -32.23
C ALA A 8 48.87 -17.14 -33.15
N PRO A 9 48.04 -17.21 -34.21
CA PRO A 9 47.80 -16.09 -35.12
C PRO A 9 47.00 -14.96 -34.44
N PRO A 10 47.17 -13.69 -34.86
CA PRO A 10 46.54 -12.55 -34.24
C PRO A 10 45.02 -12.55 -34.45
N HIS A 11 44.31 -12.20 -33.37
CA HIS A 11 42.87 -12.08 -33.31
C HIS A 11 42.37 -11.04 -34.31
N THR A 12 41.53 -11.47 -35.26
CA THR A 12 40.81 -10.59 -36.17
C THR A 12 39.86 -9.70 -35.37
N ALA A 13 40.10 -8.39 -35.43
CA ALA A 13 39.23 -7.38 -34.82
C ALA A 13 37.83 -7.44 -35.45
N ALA A 14 36.79 -7.58 -34.62
CA ALA A 14 35.41 -7.44 -35.05
C ALA A 14 35.12 -5.99 -35.45
N PRO A 15 34.36 -5.73 -36.53
CA PRO A 15 33.99 -4.38 -36.94
C PRO A 15 33.08 -3.71 -35.88
N PRO A 16 33.16 -2.39 -35.68
CA PRO A 16 32.32 -1.69 -34.72
C PRO A 16 30.85 -1.78 -35.14
N HIS A 17 30.00 -2.07 -34.16
CA HIS A 17 28.56 -2.10 -34.31
C HIS A 17 28.05 -0.69 -34.70
N THR A 18 27.43 -0.60 -35.88
CA THR A 18 26.74 0.59 -36.37
C THR A 18 25.69 1.04 -35.35
N ALA A 19 25.83 2.26 -34.85
CA ALA A 19 24.85 2.89 -33.98
C ALA A 19 23.51 3.04 -34.72
N ALA A 20 22.42 2.63 -34.05
CA ALA A 20 21.06 2.88 -34.53
C ALA A 20 20.76 4.40 -34.50
N PRO A 21 20.01 4.94 -35.48
CA PRO A 21 19.63 6.35 -35.46
C PRO A 21 18.70 6.66 -34.27
N PRO A 22 18.77 7.88 -33.70
CA PRO A 22 17.89 8.28 -32.61
C PRO A 22 16.43 8.32 -33.09
N HIS A 23 15.53 7.83 -32.23
CA HIS A 23 14.10 7.93 -32.42
C HIS A 23 13.66 9.40 -32.48
N THR A 24 12.99 9.78 -33.55
CA THR A 24 12.36 11.09 -33.73
C THR A 24 11.22 11.25 -32.72
N ASP A 25 11.32 12.26 -31.86
CA ASP A 25 10.25 12.67 -30.96
C ASP A 25 9.00 13.09 -31.76
N ALA A 26 7.84 12.64 -31.31
CA ALA A 26 6.55 13.07 -31.83
C ALA A 26 6.27 14.53 -31.44
N PRO A 27 5.63 15.34 -32.31
CA PRO A 27 5.34 16.75 -32.01
C PRO A 27 4.32 16.88 -30.87
N PRO A 28 4.44 17.92 -30.02
CA PRO A 28 3.45 18.17 -28.96
C PRO A 28 2.10 18.55 -29.56
N HIS A 29 1.03 17.99 -28.98
CA HIS A 29 -0.35 18.32 -29.31
C HIS A 29 -0.64 19.80 -29.03
N THR A 30 -1.20 20.45 -30.03
CA THR A 30 -1.68 21.84 -30.03
C THR A 30 -2.70 22.10 -28.93
N ASP A 31 -2.46 23.15 -28.14
CA ASP A 31 -3.40 23.66 -27.15
C ASP A 31 -4.75 24.04 -27.78
N ALA A 32 -5.84 23.55 -27.18
CA ALA A 32 -7.20 23.99 -27.48
C ALA A 32 -7.53 25.27 -26.69
N LEU A 33 -8.08 26.26 -27.40
CA LEU A 33 -8.48 27.58 -26.90
C LEU A 33 -9.53 27.50 -25.75
N PRO A 34 -9.55 28.47 -24.82
CA PRO A 34 -10.49 28.49 -23.71
C PRO A 34 -11.92 28.82 -24.18
N HIS A 35 -12.90 28.07 -23.66
CA HIS A 35 -14.32 28.31 -23.91
C HIS A 35 -14.79 29.59 -23.20
N THR A 36 -15.44 30.44 -24.00
CA THR A 36 -16.03 31.73 -23.69
C THR A 36 -17.00 31.70 -22.51
N ALA A 37 -16.90 32.71 -21.64
CA ALA A 37 -17.80 32.93 -20.51
C ALA A 37 -19.25 33.22 -20.96
N ALA A 38 -20.22 32.67 -20.22
CA ALA A 38 -21.65 32.95 -20.41
C ALA A 38 -22.08 34.23 -19.63
N PRO A 39 -23.04 35.01 -20.16
CA PRO A 39 -23.56 36.24 -19.52
C PRO A 39 -24.50 35.96 -18.32
N PRO A 40 -24.75 36.96 -17.45
CA PRO A 40 -25.39 36.74 -16.15
C PRO A 40 -26.91 36.58 -16.23
N HIS A 41 -27.45 35.94 -15.20
CA HIS A 41 -28.86 35.59 -14.99
C HIS A 41 -29.80 36.81 -15.02
N THR A 42 -30.90 36.67 -15.77
CA THR A 42 -32.08 37.54 -15.70
C THR A 42 -33.21 36.75 -15.03
N ASP A 43 -33.74 37.28 -13.94
CA ASP A 43 -34.85 36.69 -13.16
C ASP A 43 -36.14 36.53 -13.98
N ALA A 44 -36.87 35.44 -13.74
CA ALA A 44 -38.21 35.18 -14.26
C ALA A 44 -39.24 35.04 -13.13
N PRO A 45 -40.52 35.39 -13.37
CA PRO A 45 -41.51 35.87 -12.37
C PRO A 45 -42.27 34.74 -11.63
N PRO A 46 -43.09 35.04 -10.58
CA PRO A 46 -43.52 34.06 -9.61
C PRO A 46 -44.68 33.17 -10.09
N HIS A 47 -44.76 32.04 -9.40
CA HIS A 47 -45.54 30.82 -9.68
C HIS A 47 -47.06 31.05 -9.75
N THR A 48 -47.68 30.60 -10.83
CA THR A 48 -49.13 30.37 -10.91
C THR A 48 -49.40 28.88 -10.65
N ALA A 49 -50.17 28.59 -9.61
CA ALA A 49 -50.52 27.24 -9.18
C ALA A 49 -51.43 26.52 -10.19
N ALA A 50 -51.20 25.22 -10.38
CA ALA A 50 -52.07 24.30 -11.12
C ALA A 50 -52.58 23.15 -10.20
N PRO A 51 -53.76 22.56 -10.50
CA PRO A 51 -54.64 21.86 -9.55
C PRO A 51 -54.24 20.39 -9.28
N PRO A 52 -54.82 19.72 -8.25
CA PRO A 52 -54.40 18.38 -7.84
C PRO A 52 -54.99 17.33 -8.78
N HIS A 53 -54.13 16.49 -9.37
CA HIS A 53 -54.54 15.30 -10.12
C HIS A 53 -54.32 14.03 -9.31
N SER A 54 -55.35 13.19 -9.35
CA SER A 54 -55.62 11.99 -8.58
C SER A 54 -54.62 10.84 -8.76
N ASP A 55 -54.56 10.03 -7.69
CA ASP A 55 -54.01 8.69 -7.51
C ASP A 55 -53.54 7.92 -8.76
N VAL A 56 -52.23 7.79 -8.91
CA VAL A 56 -51.58 6.72 -9.71
C VAL A 56 -51.01 5.69 -8.72
N PRO A 57 -51.42 4.40 -8.79
CA PRO A 57 -50.85 3.38 -7.92
C PRO A 57 -49.36 3.16 -8.25
N PRO A 58 -48.48 2.96 -7.25
CA PRO A 58 -47.05 2.88 -7.50
C PRO A 58 -46.72 1.65 -8.34
N LEU A 59 -46.12 1.86 -9.51
CA LEU A 59 -45.47 0.79 -10.26
C LEU A 59 -44.39 0.12 -9.38
N PRO A 60 -44.31 -1.21 -9.33
CA PRO A 60 -43.33 -1.90 -8.50
C PRO A 60 -41.91 -1.51 -8.93
N SER A 61 -41.11 -1.07 -7.96
CA SER A 61 -39.75 -0.57 -8.14
C SER A 61 -38.87 -1.54 -8.94
N ARG A 62 -38.18 -1.02 -9.96
CA ARG A 62 -37.22 -1.72 -10.84
C ARG A 62 -36.19 -2.58 -10.08
N ASP A 63 -35.87 -2.20 -8.85
CA ASP A 63 -34.98 -2.93 -7.94
C ASP A 63 -35.54 -4.27 -7.45
N LYS A 64 -36.85 -4.39 -7.26
CA LYS A 64 -37.49 -5.67 -6.88
C LYS A 64 -37.47 -6.65 -8.04
N ASN A 65 -37.60 -6.16 -9.27
CA ASN A 65 -37.55 -6.99 -10.47
C ASN A 65 -36.12 -7.48 -10.74
N LEU A 66 -35.10 -6.63 -10.55
CA LEU A 66 -33.69 -7.04 -10.65
C LEU A 66 -33.26 -8.02 -9.55
N GLN A 67 -33.79 -7.89 -8.32
CA GLN A 67 -33.56 -8.87 -7.26
C GLN A 67 -34.20 -10.22 -7.57
N MET A 68 -35.46 -10.22 -8.06
CA MET A 68 -36.17 -11.44 -8.45
C MET A 68 -35.53 -12.11 -9.68
N GLU A 69 -35.12 -11.35 -10.70
CA GLU A 69 -34.40 -11.87 -11.87
C GLU A 69 -33.02 -12.45 -11.52
N ASN A 70 -32.34 -11.89 -10.52
CA ASN A 70 -31.07 -12.42 -10.02
C ASN A 70 -31.23 -13.68 -9.16
N GLU A 71 -32.31 -13.81 -8.39
CA GLU A 71 -32.68 -15.07 -7.73
C GLU A 71 -33.00 -16.17 -8.76
N ILE A 72 -33.74 -15.85 -9.82
CA ILE A 72 -34.05 -16.77 -10.93
C ILE A 72 -32.78 -17.15 -11.72
N ARG A 73 -31.78 -16.26 -11.82
CA ARG A 73 -30.49 -16.54 -12.48
C ARG A 73 -29.48 -17.31 -11.60
N SER A 74 -29.61 -17.30 -10.28
CA SER A 74 -28.67 -17.98 -9.38
C SER A 74 -29.11 -19.42 -9.05
N LYS A 75 -28.92 -20.33 -10.02
CA LYS A 75 -29.22 -21.78 -9.95
C LYS A 75 -28.32 -22.56 -8.97
N ARG A 76 -28.18 -22.15 -7.71
CA ARG A 76 -27.45 -22.90 -6.68
C ARG A 76 -28.43 -23.47 -5.67
N LEU A 77 -28.45 -24.80 -5.54
CA LEU A 77 -29.27 -25.46 -4.52
C LEU A 77 -28.97 -24.90 -3.13
N THR A 78 -30.03 -24.55 -2.42
CA THR A 78 -30.02 -24.17 -1.01
C THR A 78 -29.62 -25.35 -0.13
N ASN A 79 -29.17 -25.08 1.10
CA ASN A 79 -28.77 -26.16 2.02
C ASN A 79 -29.96 -27.05 2.41
N SER A 80 -31.17 -26.49 2.52
CA SER A 80 -32.40 -27.23 2.82
C SER A 80 -32.85 -28.13 1.66
N GLU A 81 -32.70 -27.69 0.41
CA GLU A 81 -32.93 -28.54 -0.77
C GLU A 81 -31.92 -29.69 -0.85
N ARG A 82 -30.64 -29.42 -0.56
CA ARG A 82 -29.60 -30.46 -0.51
C ARG A 82 -29.91 -31.50 0.55
N GLN A 83 -30.38 -31.07 1.73
CA GLN A 83 -30.81 -31.96 2.81
C GLN A 83 -31.97 -32.85 2.35
N ARG A 84 -33.03 -32.26 1.79
CA ARG A 84 -34.18 -33.01 1.25
C ARG A 84 -33.78 -34.01 0.16
N ILE A 85 -32.81 -33.67 -0.69
CA ILE A 85 -32.28 -34.59 -1.70
C ILE A 85 -31.54 -35.78 -1.07
N VAL A 86 -30.77 -35.55 0.00
CA VAL A 86 -30.11 -36.64 0.74
C VAL A 86 -31.15 -37.54 1.41
N GLU A 87 -32.12 -36.96 2.11
CA GLU A 87 -33.21 -37.71 2.74
C GLU A 87 -34.00 -38.53 1.73
N ALA A 88 -34.29 -37.97 0.56
CA ALA A 88 -35.00 -38.67 -0.52
C ALA A 88 -34.18 -39.81 -1.15
N ILE A 89 -32.84 -39.74 -1.13
CA ILE A 89 -31.98 -40.76 -1.75
C ILE A 89 -31.55 -41.87 -0.79
N LEU A 90 -31.49 -41.59 0.52
CA LEU A 90 -31.09 -42.54 1.57
C LEU A 90 -31.84 -43.88 1.50
N PRO A 91 -33.18 -43.92 1.33
CA PRO A 91 -33.93 -45.18 1.23
C PRO A 91 -33.53 -46.05 0.02
N TYR A 92 -33.00 -45.43 -1.04
CA TYR A 92 -32.57 -46.14 -2.24
C TYR A 92 -31.09 -46.54 -2.20
N THR A 93 -30.40 -46.29 -1.08
CA THR A 93 -29.02 -46.73 -0.89
C THR A 93 -29.01 -48.15 -0.32
N LYS A 94 -28.22 -49.04 -0.93
CA LYS A 94 -28.00 -50.41 -0.49
C LYS A 94 -26.56 -50.54 -0.04
N THR A 95 -26.35 -51.20 1.09
CA THR A 95 -25.01 -51.64 1.52
C THR A 95 -24.71 -52.98 0.83
N LYS A 96 -23.81 -52.99 -0.15
CA LYS A 96 -23.23 -54.22 -0.68
C LYS A 96 -21.78 -54.26 -0.24
N SER A 97 -21.36 -55.36 0.41
CA SER A 97 -19.96 -55.58 0.85
C SER A 97 -19.33 -54.38 1.59
N GLY A 98 -20.07 -53.77 2.53
CA GLY A 98 -19.62 -52.59 3.29
C GLY A 98 -19.56 -51.27 2.49
N GLN A 99 -19.97 -51.27 1.22
CA GLN A 99 -20.03 -50.10 0.35
C GLN A 99 -21.47 -49.66 0.06
N TYR A 100 -21.75 -48.37 0.27
CA TYR A 100 -23.05 -47.76 -0.02
C TYR A 100 -23.20 -47.49 -1.52
N THR A 101 -24.12 -48.18 -2.17
CA THR A 101 -24.43 -48.03 -3.60
C THR A 101 -25.89 -47.65 -3.80
N ALA A 102 -26.16 -46.65 -4.66
CA ALA A 102 -27.54 -46.29 -4.99
C ALA A 102 -28.14 -47.29 -5.97
N GLN A 103 -29.41 -47.66 -5.78
CA GLN A 103 -30.15 -48.48 -6.73
C GLN A 103 -30.15 -47.83 -8.13
N LYS A 104 -30.06 -48.65 -9.18
CA LYS A 104 -30.09 -48.20 -10.58
C LYS A 104 -31.35 -47.34 -10.81
N GLY A 105 -31.15 -46.15 -11.38
CA GLY A 105 -32.25 -45.22 -11.67
C GLY A 105 -32.68 -44.31 -10.51
N ALA A 106 -32.28 -44.58 -9.26
CA ALA A 106 -32.68 -43.78 -8.10
C ALA A 106 -32.21 -42.31 -8.20
N ILE A 107 -30.97 -42.09 -8.62
CA ILE A 107 -30.42 -40.73 -8.83
C ILE A 107 -31.22 -39.99 -9.91
N SER A 108 -31.61 -40.67 -10.99
CA SER A 108 -32.43 -40.06 -12.05
C SER A 108 -33.83 -39.72 -11.55
N LYS A 109 -34.44 -40.58 -10.73
CA LYS A 109 -35.77 -40.35 -10.13
C LYS A 109 -35.75 -39.14 -9.20
N VAL A 110 -34.78 -39.05 -8.29
CA VAL A 110 -34.62 -37.91 -7.37
C VAL A 110 -34.28 -36.63 -8.15
N ALA A 111 -33.43 -36.72 -9.17
CA ALA A 111 -33.12 -35.59 -10.05
C ALA A 111 -34.38 -35.01 -10.71
N ALA A 112 -35.26 -35.87 -11.22
CA ALA A 112 -36.54 -35.46 -11.80
C ALA A 112 -37.49 -34.82 -10.76
N GLN A 113 -37.56 -35.38 -9.54
CA GLN A 113 -38.42 -34.86 -8.46
C GLN A 113 -38.04 -33.44 -8.02
N PHE A 114 -36.74 -33.14 -7.94
CA PHE A 114 -36.25 -31.84 -7.47
C PHE A 114 -35.92 -30.86 -8.62
N ASN A 115 -36.14 -31.24 -9.88
CA ASN A 115 -35.75 -30.48 -11.07
C ASN A 115 -34.26 -30.07 -11.07
N VAL A 116 -33.39 -30.99 -10.69
CA VAL A 116 -31.94 -30.77 -10.55
C VAL A 116 -31.18 -31.76 -11.44
N SER A 117 -30.02 -31.37 -11.96
CA SER A 117 -29.21 -32.28 -12.78
C SER A 117 -28.83 -33.56 -12.03
N ARG A 118 -28.85 -34.71 -12.74
CA ARG A 118 -28.38 -36.00 -12.22
C ARG A 118 -26.97 -35.92 -11.63
N ARG A 119 -26.10 -35.08 -12.21
CA ARG A 119 -24.72 -34.85 -11.74
C ARG A 119 -24.71 -34.23 -10.34
N SER A 120 -25.51 -33.19 -10.11
CA SER A 120 -25.58 -32.51 -8.80
C SER A 120 -26.08 -33.45 -7.70
N VAL A 121 -27.14 -34.23 -7.97
CA VAL A 121 -27.65 -35.25 -7.04
C VAL A 121 -26.58 -36.32 -6.78
N GLY A 122 -25.88 -36.76 -7.83
CA GLY A 122 -24.77 -37.71 -7.70
C GLY A 122 -23.60 -37.19 -6.85
N GLU A 123 -23.21 -35.92 -7.00
CA GLU A 123 -22.15 -35.29 -6.21
C GLU A 123 -22.54 -35.12 -4.73
N ILE A 124 -23.81 -34.78 -4.46
CA ILE A 124 -24.35 -34.68 -3.10
C ILE A 124 -24.36 -36.06 -2.45
N CYS A 125 -24.89 -37.08 -3.13
CA CYS A 125 -24.94 -38.45 -2.66
C CYS A 125 -23.54 -39.05 -2.45
N SER A 126 -22.58 -38.78 -3.34
CA SER A 126 -21.18 -39.20 -3.18
C SER A 126 -20.55 -38.63 -1.92
N ARG A 127 -20.81 -37.35 -1.60
CA ARG A 127 -20.33 -36.71 -0.37
C ARG A 127 -20.97 -37.30 0.88
N ALA A 128 -22.30 -37.44 0.90
CA ALA A 128 -23.02 -38.05 2.02
C ALA A 128 -22.50 -39.47 2.29
N ARG A 129 -22.27 -40.28 1.25
CA ARG A 129 -21.68 -41.63 1.39
C ARG A 129 -20.29 -41.63 2.01
N LYS A 130 -19.41 -40.69 1.62
CA LYS A 130 -18.07 -40.55 2.23
C LYS A 130 -18.14 -40.20 3.72
N GLN A 131 -19.10 -39.36 4.11
CA GLN A 131 -19.33 -38.99 5.51
C GLN A 131 -19.86 -40.17 6.31
N MET A 132 -20.86 -40.89 5.78
CA MET A 132 -21.42 -42.10 6.40
C MET A 132 -20.37 -43.20 6.59
N GLN A 133 -19.52 -43.44 5.59
CA GLN A 133 -18.45 -44.44 5.68
C GLN A 133 -17.37 -44.07 6.70
N GLY A 134 -17.14 -42.77 6.92
CA GLY A 134 -16.24 -42.25 7.94
C GLY A 134 -16.87 -42.15 9.34
N GLY A 135 -18.13 -42.55 9.52
CA GLY A 135 -18.84 -42.42 10.81
C GLY A 135 -19.12 -40.96 11.23
N VAL A 136 -19.06 -40.01 10.29
CA VAL A 136 -19.28 -38.59 10.55
C VAL A 136 -20.71 -38.21 10.17
N ALA A 137 -21.32 -37.29 10.93
CA ALA A 137 -22.62 -36.73 10.59
C ALA A 137 -22.63 -36.12 9.18
N ILE A 138 -23.73 -36.29 8.45
CA ILE A 138 -23.85 -35.82 7.06
C ILE A 138 -23.96 -34.29 7.03
N ASP A 139 -22.94 -33.61 6.53
CA ASP A 139 -22.96 -32.17 6.24
C ASP A 139 -23.25 -31.91 4.75
N VAL A 140 -24.43 -31.34 4.48
CA VAL A 140 -24.92 -30.94 3.15
C VAL A 140 -24.62 -29.49 2.78
N ASN A 141 -24.00 -28.73 3.69
CA ASN A 141 -23.78 -27.32 3.47
C ASN A 141 -22.90 -27.03 2.25
N SER A 142 -23.14 -25.87 1.64
CA SER A 142 -22.31 -25.40 0.53
C SER A 142 -20.87 -25.08 0.96
N GLN A 143 -19.94 -25.93 0.52
CA GLN A 143 -18.50 -25.77 0.71
C GLN A 143 -17.91 -24.58 -0.05
N VAL A 144 -18.70 -23.89 -0.88
CA VAL A 144 -18.24 -22.73 -1.66
C VAL A 144 -17.77 -21.60 -0.75
N ARG A 145 -18.44 -21.39 0.40
CA ARG A 145 -18.03 -20.38 1.39
C ARG A 145 -16.70 -20.70 2.07
N LEU A 146 -16.32 -21.98 2.12
CA LEU A 146 -15.07 -22.45 2.75
C LEU A 146 -13.92 -22.58 1.73
N LYS A 147 -14.27 -22.90 0.48
CA LYS A 147 -13.37 -23.13 -0.64
C LYS A 147 -13.36 -21.98 -1.64
N CYS A 148 -13.72 -20.78 -1.20
CA CYS A 148 -13.62 -19.58 -2.02
C CYS A 148 -12.24 -18.92 -1.90
N GLY A 149 -11.86 -18.24 -2.97
CA GLY A 149 -10.67 -17.41 -3.02
C GLY A 149 -9.37 -18.19 -3.14
N ARG A 150 -8.34 -17.48 -3.60
CA ARG A 150 -6.97 -18.02 -3.67
C ARG A 150 -6.40 -18.14 -2.26
N LYS A 151 -5.87 -19.32 -1.92
CA LYS A 151 -5.12 -19.51 -0.66
C LYS A 151 -3.88 -18.63 -0.65
N ARG A 152 -3.58 -18.03 0.49
CA ARG A 152 -2.41 -17.15 0.65
C ARG A 152 -1.14 -17.99 0.61
N LYS A 153 -0.07 -17.41 0.04
CA LYS A 153 1.26 -18.00 0.16
C LYS A 153 1.71 -17.88 1.62
N VAL A 154 2.12 -19.00 2.21
CA VAL A 154 2.82 -19.01 3.49
C VAL A 154 4.21 -18.45 3.23
N ILE A 155 4.65 -17.53 4.08
CA ILE A 155 5.95 -16.86 3.97
C ILE A 155 6.67 -17.17 5.27
N ASP A 156 7.91 -17.61 5.14
CA ASP A 156 8.77 -17.83 6.29
C ASP A 156 9.27 -16.47 6.83
N ILE A 157 8.67 -16.02 7.93
CA ILE A 157 9.01 -14.75 8.59
C ILE A 157 10.24 -14.95 9.49
N GLU A 158 10.48 -16.18 9.94
CA GLU A 158 11.56 -16.52 10.88
C GLU A 158 12.93 -16.50 10.22
N SER A 159 13.00 -16.56 8.90
CA SER A 159 14.25 -16.35 8.15
C SER A 159 14.70 -14.89 8.06
N ILE A 160 13.84 -13.91 8.36
CA ILE A 160 14.17 -12.48 8.22
C ILE A 160 15.41 -12.10 9.06
N PRO A 161 15.53 -12.48 10.35
CA PRO A 161 16.70 -12.21 11.17
C PRO A 161 18.03 -12.78 10.64
N ASN A 162 18.01 -13.76 9.75
CA ASN A 162 19.23 -14.34 9.16
C ASN A 162 19.78 -13.52 7.98
N ILE A 163 18.99 -12.61 7.41
CA ILE A 163 19.41 -11.81 6.25
C ILE A 163 20.27 -10.63 6.71
N PRO A 164 21.41 -10.29 6.10
CA PRO A 164 22.18 -9.11 6.53
C PRO A 164 21.36 -7.80 6.47
N LEU A 165 21.49 -6.92 7.47
CA LEU A 165 20.74 -5.65 7.57
C LEU A 165 20.86 -4.77 6.31
N ALA A 166 21.99 -4.84 5.59
CA ALA A 166 22.19 -4.11 4.33
C ALA A 166 21.12 -4.45 3.28
N LYS A 167 20.70 -5.72 3.19
CA LYS A 167 19.67 -6.20 2.26
C LYS A 167 18.24 -5.94 2.77
N ARG A 168 18.09 -5.53 4.04
CA ARG A 168 16.79 -5.23 4.67
C ARG A 168 16.36 -3.77 4.55
N THR A 169 17.02 -2.99 3.71
CA THR A 169 16.77 -1.55 3.58
C THR A 169 15.66 -1.20 2.61
N SER A 170 15.54 -1.96 1.52
CA SER A 170 14.53 -1.77 0.49
C SER A 170 13.66 -3.01 0.37
N ILE A 171 12.37 -2.80 0.05
CA ILE A 171 11.42 -3.91 -0.19
C ILE A 171 11.94 -4.80 -1.34
N ARG A 172 12.58 -4.20 -2.36
CA ARG A 172 13.15 -4.96 -3.49
C ARG A 172 14.30 -5.86 -3.04
N ALA A 173 15.28 -5.32 -2.31
CA ALA A 173 16.44 -6.08 -1.86
C ALA A 173 16.04 -7.18 -0.86
N MET A 174 15.12 -6.88 0.06
CA MET A 174 14.64 -7.87 1.02
C MET A 174 13.82 -8.97 0.34
N ALA A 175 12.96 -8.60 -0.61
CA ALA A 175 12.18 -9.59 -1.36
C ALA A 175 13.08 -10.52 -2.17
N ALA A 176 14.14 -9.99 -2.79
CA ALA A 176 15.15 -10.79 -3.49
C ALA A 176 15.91 -11.73 -2.53
N ALA A 177 16.25 -11.25 -1.33
CA ALA A 177 16.92 -12.08 -0.32
C ALA A 177 16.01 -13.21 0.23
N LEU A 178 14.70 -12.99 0.29
CA LEU A 178 13.70 -13.99 0.71
C LEU A 178 13.18 -14.87 -0.44
N GLY A 179 13.58 -14.62 -1.69
CA GLY A 179 13.06 -15.33 -2.86
C GLY A 179 11.56 -15.12 -3.12
N ILE A 180 10.97 -14.01 -2.65
CA ILE A 180 9.55 -13.68 -2.84
C ILE A 180 9.37 -12.46 -3.75
N SER A 181 8.15 -12.26 -4.28
CA SER A 181 7.86 -11.05 -5.06
C SER A 181 7.79 -9.81 -4.16
N LYS A 182 8.24 -8.66 -4.69
CA LYS A 182 8.13 -7.34 -4.03
C LYS A 182 6.70 -7.06 -3.53
N SER A 183 5.69 -7.41 -4.32
CA SER A 183 4.27 -7.21 -3.98
C SER A 183 3.84 -8.04 -2.77
N THR A 184 4.35 -9.26 -2.66
CA THR A 184 4.08 -10.16 -1.54
C THR A 184 4.66 -9.58 -0.24
N LEU A 185 5.92 -9.14 -0.27
CA LEU A 185 6.55 -8.51 0.89
C LEU A 185 5.85 -7.20 1.30
N HIS A 186 5.46 -6.37 0.33
CA HIS A 186 4.70 -5.15 0.61
C HIS A 186 3.37 -5.44 1.33
N LEU A 187 2.68 -6.52 0.93
CA LEU A 187 1.44 -6.96 1.59
C LEU A 187 1.70 -7.47 3.01
N CYS A 188 2.84 -8.12 3.28
CA CYS A 188 3.25 -8.51 4.63
C CYS A 188 3.48 -7.30 5.54
N ILE A 189 4.13 -6.25 5.00
CA ILE A 189 4.33 -4.99 5.73
C ILE A 189 2.98 -4.34 6.06
N LYS A 190 2.06 -4.26 5.08
CA LYS A 190 0.71 -3.69 5.30
C LYS A 190 -0.11 -4.47 6.33
N ARG A 191 0.17 -5.76 6.51
CA ARG A 191 -0.49 -6.63 7.49
C ARG A 191 0.18 -6.63 8.87
N GLY A 192 1.33 -5.98 9.03
CA GLY A 192 2.07 -5.96 10.29
C GLY A 192 2.92 -7.21 10.57
N LEU A 193 3.11 -8.11 9.59
CA LEU A 193 4.01 -9.26 9.74
C LEU A 193 5.49 -8.85 9.74
N VAL A 194 5.79 -7.69 9.15
CA VAL A 194 7.13 -7.08 9.09
C VAL A 194 6.96 -5.60 9.42
N ARG A 195 7.77 -5.09 10.36
CA ARG A 195 7.77 -3.68 10.77
C ARG A 195 8.76 -2.89 9.93
N SER A 196 8.34 -1.71 9.49
CA SER A 196 9.26 -0.70 8.95
C SER A 196 9.77 0.17 10.09
N HIS A 197 11.08 0.24 10.27
CA HIS A 197 11.74 1.07 11.27
C HIS A 197 12.71 2.06 10.61
N SER A 198 12.59 3.35 10.92
CA SER A 198 13.50 4.38 10.43
C SER A 198 14.61 4.63 11.44
N ASN A 199 15.86 4.48 11.02
CA ASN A 199 17.02 4.51 11.89
C ASN A 199 18.00 5.61 11.46
N ALA A 200 18.13 6.63 12.30
CA ALA A 200 19.07 7.72 12.11
C ALA A 200 20.42 7.41 12.77
N ILE A 201 21.51 7.81 12.12
CA ILE A 201 22.85 7.73 12.68
C ILE A 201 22.94 8.68 13.87
N LYS A 202 23.15 8.13 15.06
CA LYS A 202 23.34 8.89 16.30
C LYS A 202 24.82 9.24 16.49
N PRO A 203 25.15 10.40 17.09
CA PRO A 203 26.52 10.70 17.46
C PRO A 203 26.96 9.74 18.58
N TYR A 204 28.16 9.17 18.43
CA TYR A 204 28.76 8.37 19.48
C TYR A 204 29.24 9.28 20.62
N LEU A 205 28.61 9.19 21.79
CA LEU A 205 28.93 9.99 22.96
C LEU A 205 29.66 9.14 23.99
N THR A 206 30.95 9.42 24.19
CA THR A 206 31.72 8.92 25.33
C THR A 206 31.27 9.61 26.61
N ASP A 207 31.55 9.02 27.77
CA ASP A 207 31.17 9.63 29.05
C ASP A 207 31.89 10.97 29.30
N ALA A 208 33.14 11.09 28.84
CA ALA A 208 33.86 12.37 28.80
C ALA A 208 33.10 13.42 27.96
N ASN A 209 32.62 13.05 26.77
CA ASN A 209 31.84 13.96 25.92
C ASN A 209 30.51 14.34 26.59
N LYS A 210 29.86 13.42 27.30
CA LYS A 210 28.62 13.72 28.06
C LYS A 210 28.91 14.71 29.18
N LEU A 211 29.98 14.53 29.94
CA LEU A 211 30.38 15.44 31.01
C LEU A 211 30.69 16.83 30.48
N GLN A 212 31.46 16.94 29.40
CA GLN A 212 31.77 18.21 28.75
C GLN A 212 30.50 18.94 28.26
N ARG A 213 29.55 18.20 27.68
CA ARG A 213 28.25 18.78 27.27
C ARG A 213 27.42 19.25 28.46
N LEU A 214 27.42 18.49 29.56
CA LEU A 214 26.71 18.87 30.79
C LEU A 214 27.33 20.13 31.41
N GLN A 215 28.66 20.17 31.55
CA GLN A 215 29.40 21.34 32.03
C GLN A 215 29.11 22.56 31.17
N PHE A 216 29.11 22.40 29.83
CA PHE A 216 28.74 23.48 28.92
C PHE A 216 27.33 24.00 29.20
N CYS A 217 26.33 23.12 29.34
CA CYS A 217 24.96 23.52 29.65
C CYS A 217 24.85 24.25 31.00
N LEU A 218 25.54 23.76 32.04
CA LEU A 218 25.54 24.40 33.36
C LEU A 218 26.15 25.81 33.31
N ASN A 219 27.21 26.01 32.52
CA ASN A 219 27.83 27.33 32.33
C ASN A 219 26.92 28.33 31.60
N GLN A 220 25.90 27.85 30.87
CA GLN A 220 24.92 28.71 30.20
C GLN A 220 23.77 29.15 31.13
N ILE A 221 23.71 28.66 32.37
CA ILE A 221 22.72 29.12 33.36
C ILE A 221 23.22 30.43 33.97
N GLU A 222 22.30 31.35 34.25
CA GLU A 222 22.60 32.60 34.95
C GLU A 222 22.84 32.32 36.44
N PRO A 223 24.02 32.65 37.01
CA PRO A 223 24.33 32.33 38.41
C PRO A 223 23.31 32.87 39.42
N ILE A 224 22.73 34.04 39.13
CA ILE A 224 21.75 34.75 39.98
C ILE A 224 20.41 34.00 40.07
N SER A 225 20.13 33.15 39.08
CA SER A 225 18.86 32.41 38.97
C SER A 225 18.82 31.12 39.80
N ILE A 226 19.96 30.69 40.34
CA ILE A 226 20.09 29.49 41.18
C ILE A 226 20.06 29.92 42.65
N PRO A 227 19.28 29.27 43.55
CA PRO A 227 18.56 28.00 43.39
C PRO A 227 17.05 28.11 43.12
N SER A 228 16.47 29.31 43.11
CA SER A 228 15.00 29.47 43.13
C SER A 228 14.34 29.18 41.78
N ASN A 229 14.93 29.64 40.66
CA ASN A 229 14.37 29.42 39.32
C ASN A 229 15.47 29.56 38.23
N PRO A 230 16.21 28.48 37.92
CA PRO A 230 17.35 28.55 37.01
C PRO A 230 16.93 28.97 35.60
N ARG A 231 17.55 30.03 35.09
CA ARG A 231 17.32 30.59 33.75
C ARG A 231 18.59 30.49 32.91
N PHE A 232 18.44 30.16 31.63
CA PHE A 232 19.53 30.27 30.67
C PHE A 232 19.82 31.74 30.36
N ARG A 233 21.08 32.05 30.08
CA ARG A 233 21.50 33.37 29.58
C ARG A 233 20.70 33.74 28.34
N SER A 234 20.45 35.04 28.14
CA SER A 234 19.58 35.51 27.05
C SER A 234 20.16 35.38 25.62
N PHE A 235 21.44 35.01 25.47
CA PHE A 235 22.16 34.84 24.19
C PHE A 235 22.09 36.03 23.20
N HIS A 236 21.63 37.22 23.61
CA HIS A 236 21.46 38.38 22.73
C HIS A 236 22.74 38.85 22.03
N ASN A 237 23.91 38.55 22.60
CA ASN A 237 25.22 38.92 22.06
C ASN A 237 25.96 37.72 21.41
N VAL A 238 25.26 36.63 21.12
CA VAL A 238 25.85 35.42 20.51
C VAL A 238 25.36 35.26 19.08
N LEU A 239 26.28 35.37 18.12
CA LEU A 239 26.01 35.07 16.73
C LEU A 239 26.35 33.60 16.45
N HIS A 240 25.34 32.78 16.20
CA HIS A 240 25.53 31.38 15.84
C HIS A 240 25.70 31.25 14.32
N MET A 241 26.92 30.92 13.88
CA MET A 241 27.20 30.52 12.50
C MET A 241 27.18 29.00 12.42
N ASP A 242 26.42 28.44 11.49
CA ASP A 242 26.40 27.01 11.22
C ASP A 242 26.66 26.76 9.73
N GLU A 243 27.55 25.81 9.44
CA GLU A 243 27.87 25.38 8.09
C GLU A 243 27.25 24.02 7.83
N LYS A 244 26.47 23.92 6.76
CA LYS A 244 25.71 22.72 6.44
C LYS A 244 26.40 21.91 5.35
N TRP A 245 26.88 20.72 5.72
CA TRP A 245 27.49 19.76 4.80
C TRP A 245 26.48 18.73 4.27
N PHE A 246 26.56 18.39 2.98
CA PHE A 246 25.81 17.27 2.40
C PHE A 246 26.67 15.98 2.42
N PHE A 247 26.09 14.90 2.93
CA PHE A 247 26.77 13.60 3.09
C PHE A 247 26.36 12.64 1.98
N MET A 248 27.31 11.91 1.40
CA MET A 248 27.02 10.85 0.41
C MET A 248 26.32 9.65 1.06
N SER A 249 26.56 9.40 2.35
CA SER A 249 25.79 8.39 3.09
C SER A 249 24.52 8.99 3.67
N LYS A 250 23.41 8.26 3.55
CA LYS A 250 22.13 8.64 4.13
C LYS A 250 22.24 8.70 5.66
N THR A 251 21.93 9.87 6.24
CA THR A 251 21.90 10.11 7.69
C THR A 251 20.82 9.31 8.41
N SER A 252 19.78 8.89 7.69
CA SER A 252 18.73 7.98 8.15
C SER A 252 18.46 6.90 7.11
N GLN A 253 18.30 5.67 7.57
CA GLN A 253 17.98 4.51 6.74
C GLN A 253 16.76 3.77 7.31
N LYS A 254 15.88 3.32 6.41
CA LYS A 254 14.77 2.44 6.78
C LYS A 254 15.24 0.99 6.81
N TYR A 255 14.82 0.24 7.82
CA TYR A 255 14.99 -1.20 7.94
C TYR A 255 13.64 -1.88 8.03
N TYR A 256 13.54 -3.05 7.43
CA TYR A 256 12.41 -3.95 7.62
C TYR A 256 12.86 -5.05 8.60
N LEU A 257 12.13 -5.17 9.71
CA LEU A 257 12.47 -6.01 10.85
C LEU A 257 11.28 -6.90 11.20
N THR A 258 11.53 -8.00 11.90
CA THR A 258 10.41 -8.74 12.52
C THR A 258 9.82 -7.92 13.68
N PRO A 259 8.56 -8.14 14.07
CA PRO A 259 7.93 -7.37 15.14
C PRO A 259 8.67 -7.41 16.47
N ASN A 260 9.32 -8.55 16.76
CA ASN A 260 10.00 -8.83 18.03
C ASN A 260 11.52 -8.55 17.98
N GLU A 261 12.05 -8.13 16.84
CA GLU A 261 13.49 -7.87 16.68
C GLU A 261 13.87 -6.51 17.28
N MET A 262 15.03 -6.50 17.94
CA MET A 262 15.62 -5.27 18.48
C MET A 262 16.05 -4.33 17.37
N ASP A 263 15.82 -3.04 17.59
CA ASP A 263 16.18 -2.03 16.62
C ASP A 263 17.71 -1.95 16.45
N PRO A 264 18.23 -2.00 15.21
CA PRO A 264 19.65 -1.81 14.99
C PRO A 264 20.11 -0.45 15.54
N TYR A 265 21.25 -0.39 16.22
CA TYR A 265 21.80 0.87 16.69
C TYR A 265 22.88 1.36 15.73
N ARG A 266 22.68 2.54 15.14
CA ARG A 266 23.68 3.18 14.27
C ARG A 266 24.34 4.34 14.97
N THR A 267 25.65 4.24 15.20
CA THR A 267 26.47 5.34 15.68
C THR A 267 27.65 5.65 14.78
N CYS A 268 28.05 6.92 14.75
CA CYS A 268 29.31 7.35 14.17
C CYS A 268 30.06 8.28 15.14
N LYS A 269 31.40 8.20 15.16
CA LYS A 269 32.24 9.08 15.99
C LYS A 269 32.20 10.53 15.51
N SER A 270 32.29 10.73 14.19
CA SER A 270 32.19 12.04 13.57
C SER A 270 31.64 11.91 12.16
N LYS A 271 30.76 12.84 11.79
CA LYS A 271 30.24 12.96 10.42
C LYS A 271 31.34 13.31 9.41
N ARG A 272 32.53 13.73 9.86
CA ARG A 272 33.70 14.02 8.99
C ARG A 272 34.24 12.80 8.26
N PHE A 273 34.05 11.60 8.82
CA PHE A 273 34.47 10.34 8.19
C PHE A 273 33.46 9.80 7.17
N ILE A 274 32.32 10.47 7.02
CA ILE A 274 31.34 10.16 5.98
C ILE A 274 31.74 10.95 4.73
N THR A 275 31.89 10.27 3.60
CA THR A 275 32.24 10.92 2.33
C THR A 275 31.26 12.06 2.02
N LYS A 276 31.78 13.22 1.62
CA LYS A 276 31.00 14.46 1.41
C LYS A 276 31.06 14.89 -0.06
N GLY A 277 29.97 15.50 -0.54
CA GLY A 277 29.94 16.30 -1.76
C GLY A 277 29.56 17.74 -1.41
N SER A 278 30.17 18.72 -2.07
CA SER A 278 29.86 20.14 -1.88
C SER A 278 28.90 20.65 -2.95
N GLU A 279 27.84 21.33 -2.53
CA GLU A 279 26.97 22.14 -3.40
C GLU A 279 26.76 23.48 -2.68
N PHE A 280 27.13 24.57 -3.35
CA PHE A 280 26.98 25.93 -2.82
C PHE A 280 25.60 26.46 -3.23
N GLN A 281 24.76 26.79 -2.25
CA GLN A 281 23.47 27.45 -2.48
C GLN A 281 23.36 28.65 -1.54
N GLY A 282 23.40 29.86 -2.11
CA GLY A 282 23.16 31.10 -1.37
C GLY A 282 21.66 31.32 -1.19
N PHE A 283 21.24 31.68 0.02
CA PHE A 283 19.87 32.11 0.28
C PHE A 283 19.89 33.51 0.91
N GLU A 284 19.59 34.52 0.12
CA GLU A 284 19.31 35.86 0.65
C GLU A 284 17.88 35.91 1.20
N ARG A 285 17.76 36.22 2.49
CA ARG A 285 16.46 36.55 3.08
C ARG A 285 16.25 38.06 2.93
N GLY A 286 15.81 38.49 1.75
CA GLY A 286 15.38 39.87 1.52
C GLY A 286 14.20 40.21 2.42
N LYS A 287 14.44 40.93 3.52
CA LYS A 287 13.38 41.63 4.25
C LYS A 287 13.23 43.01 3.63
N GLU A 288 12.55 43.07 2.48
CA GLU A 288 12.06 44.35 2.00
C GLU A 288 10.85 44.76 2.85
N ARG A 289 11.09 45.66 3.81
CA ARG A 289 10.01 46.39 4.46
C ARG A 289 9.47 47.40 3.44
N ARG A 290 8.40 47.03 2.72
CA ARG A 290 7.55 48.01 2.05
C ARG A 290 6.93 48.92 3.11
N ASN A 291 7.47 50.13 3.25
CA ASN A 291 6.75 51.23 3.90
C ASN A 291 5.68 51.73 2.92
N PRO A 292 4.39 51.79 3.29
CA PRO A 292 3.39 52.42 2.46
C PRO A 292 3.60 53.93 2.49
N ILE A 293 3.97 54.51 1.35
CA ILE A 293 3.98 55.96 1.14
C ILE A 293 2.53 56.42 1.24
N ALA A 294 2.21 57.16 2.30
CA ALA A 294 0.94 57.84 2.46
C ALA A 294 0.79 58.87 1.33
N GLY A 295 -0.22 58.70 0.48
CA GLY A 295 -0.62 59.68 -0.51
C GLY A 295 -1.09 60.95 0.20
N LYS A 296 -0.30 62.02 0.14
CA LYS A 296 -0.78 63.36 0.45
C LYS A 296 -1.61 63.85 -0.74
N ARG A 297 -2.92 63.91 -0.52
CA ARG A 297 -3.90 64.63 -1.33
C ARG A 297 -3.55 66.12 -1.25
N LEU A 298 -3.17 66.72 -2.38
CA LEU A 298 -3.12 68.17 -2.56
C LEU A 298 -4.57 68.66 -2.63
N GLU A 299 -5.01 69.37 -1.59
CA GLU A 299 -6.18 70.25 -1.66
C GLU A 299 -5.67 71.60 -2.16
N GLU A 300 -6.10 71.97 -3.37
CA GLU A 300 -6.02 73.34 -3.87
C GLU A 300 -7.11 74.17 -3.19
N GLY A 301 -6.72 75.32 -2.62
CA GLY A 301 -7.62 76.34 -2.11
C GLY A 301 -6.85 77.65 -2.03
N GLY A 302 -7.09 78.53 -3.02
CA GLY A 302 -6.38 79.79 -3.18
C GLY A 302 -6.85 80.92 -2.26
N GLY A 303 -6.16 82.06 -2.36
CA GLY A 303 -6.69 83.36 -1.92
C GLY A 303 -5.63 84.36 -1.43
N GLU A 304 -5.28 85.31 -2.33
CA GLU A 304 -4.89 86.71 -2.10
C GLU A 304 -3.49 87.00 -1.51
N VAL A 305 -2.66 87.88 -2.08
CA VAL A 305 -2.93 89.17 -2.74
C VAL A 305 -2.06 89.37 -3.98
#